data_AF-A0A7K2MB69-F1
#
_entry.id   AF-A0A7K2MB69-F1
#
_cell.length_a   1.000
_cell.length_b   1.000
_cell.length_c   1.000
_cell.angle_alpha   90.00
_cell.angle_beta   90.00
_cell.angle_gamma   90.00
#
_symmetry.space_group_name_H-M   'P 1'
#
loop_
_entity.id
_entity.type
_entity.pdbx_description
1 polymer ?
#
loop_
_entity_poly.entity_id
_entity_poly.type
_entity_poly.pdbx_seq_one_letter_code
_entity_poly.pdbx_strand_id
1 'polypeptide(L)'
;MSSTSSRRPDGARDRDGEGRARNARPRDGLGRPLPYGADGVPRQPEGVVRTPPETVAEAQALLDAGRPFHAHEVFEDAWKSGPDIERTLWRGLAQLAVGLTH
;
A
#
# COMPACT_ATOMS: atom_id res chain seq x y z
N MET A 1 -14.90 25.02 -36.43
CA MET A 1 -14.16 25.01 -35.16
C MET A 1 -14.64 23.80 -34.37
N SER A 2 -13.96 22.67 -34.50
CA SER A 2 -14.33 21.44 -33.79
C SER A 2 -13.23 21.13 -32.79
N SER A 3 -13.53 21.37 -31.51
CA SER A 3 -12.66 21.05 -30.38
C SER A 3 -12.42 19.55 -30.30
N THR A 4 -11.19 19.13 -30.53
CA THR A 4 -10.72 17.80 -30.17
C THR A 4 -10.62 17.72 -28.65
N SER A 5 -11.59 17.05 -28.03
CA SER A 5 -11.46 16.56 -26.65
C SER A 5 -10.29 15.58 -26.61
N SER A 6 -9.16 16.02 -26.04
CA SER A 6 -7.99 15.17 -25.82
C SER A 6 -8.35 14.12 -24.77
N ARG A 7 -8.68 12.92 -25.26
CA ARG A 7 -8.78 11.70 -24.45
C ARG A 7 -7.40 11.48 -23.80
N ARG A 8 -7.26 11.86 -22.52
CA ARG A 8 -6.06 11.52 -21.75
C ARG A 8 -5.89 10.00 -21.81
N PRO A 9 -4.70 9.47 -22.12
CA PRO A 9 -4.50 8.04 -22.23
C PRO A 9 -4.81 7.39 -20.88
N ASP A 10 -5.78 6.48 -20.88
CA ASP A 10 -6.09 5.55 -19.79
C ASP A 10 -4.84 4.72 -19.47
N GLY A 11 -3.96 5.24 -18.59
CA GLY A 11 -2.75 4.52 -18.16
C GLY A 11 -1.49 5.34 -17.94
N ALA A 12 -1.48 6.66 -18.18
CA ALA A 12 -0.33 7.48 -17.78
C ALA A 12 -0.24 7.52 -16.25
N ARG A 13 0.78 6.87 -15.68
CA ARG A 13 1.09 6.94 -14.24
C ARG A 13 1.23 8.40 -13.85
N ASP A 14 0.62 8.78 -12.72
CA ASP A 14 0.84 10.10 -12.15
C ASP A 14 2.34 10.31 -11.94
N ARG A 15 2.84 11.54 -12.15
CA ARG A 15 4.26 11.85 -12.07
C ARG A 15 4.49 13.16 -11.32
N ASP A 16 5.57 13.25 -10.57
CA ASP A 16 6.00 14.52 -9.96
C ASP A 16 6.58 15.49 -11.02
N GLY A 17 6.92 16.70 -10.60
CA GLY A 17 7.53 17.71 -11.48
C GLY A 17 8.88 17.29 -12.08
N GLU A 18 9.49 16.22 -11.55
CA GLU A 18 10.73 15.61 -12.02
C GLU A 18 10.49 14.35 -12.88
N GLY A 19 9.22 14.00 -13.14
CA GLY A 19 8.83 12.85 -13.95
C GLY A 19 8.84 11.50 -13.22
N ARG A 20 9.04 11.46 -11.89
CA ARG A 20 8.98 10.21 -11.11
C ARG A 20 7.54 9.78 -10.91
N ALA A 21 7.26 8.50 -11.07
CA ALA A 21 5.93 7.96 -10.88
C ALA A 21 5.43 8.20 -9.43
N ARG A 22 4.30 8.88 -9.30
CA ARG A 22 3.54 9.05 -8.08
C ARG A 22 2.50 7.95 -7.96
N ASN A 23 2.42 7.34 -6.79
CA ASN A 23 1.35 6.41 -6.44
C ASN A 23 0.20 7.18 -5.76
N ALA A 24 -0.25 8.27 -6.38
CA ALA A 24 -1.31 9.14 -5.83
C ALA A 24 -2.73 8.66 -6.15
N ARG A 25 -2.87 7.59 -6.94
CA ARG A 25 -4.19 7.06 -7.29
C ARG A 25 -4.85 6.47 -6.04
N PRO A 26 -6.08 6.88 -5.68
CA PRO A 26 -6.79 6.34 -4.52
C PRO A 26 -6.98 4.83 -4.66
N ARG A 27 -7.01 4.12 -3.54
CA ARG A 27 -7.16 2.66 -3.48
C ARG A 27 -8.23 2.27 -2.48
N ASP A 28 -8.89 1.15 -2.71
CA ASP A 28 -9.78 0.55 -1.72
C ASP A 28 -9.00 -0.17 -0.61
N GLY A 29 -9.71 -0.79 0.35
CA GLY A 29 -9.10 -1.54 1.46
C GLY A 29 -8.28 -2.77 1.05
N LEU A 30 -8.45 -3.25 -0.19
CA LEU A 30 -7.65 -4.34 -0.77
C LEU A 30 -6.46 -3.81 -1.58
N GLY A 31 -6.25 -2.49 -1.63
CA GLY A 31 -5.19 -1.86 -2.42
C GLY A 31 -5.52 -1.77 -3.91
N ARG A 32 -6.74 -2.09 -4.35
CA ARG A 32 -7.12 -2.00 -5.77
C ARG A 32 -7.35 -0.54 -6.15
N PRO A 33 -6.87 -0.10 -7.33
CA PRO A 33 -6.91 1.31 -7.68
C PRO A 33 -8.33 1.76 -8.06
N LEU A 34 -8.76 2.88 -7.47
CA LEU A 34 -10.07 3.50 -7.67
C LEU A 34 -10.04 4.56 -8.78
N PRO A 35 -11.19 5.00 -9.30
CA PRO A 35 -11.26 6.19 -10.16
C PRO A 35 -10.67 7.43 -9.48
N TYR A 36 -10.11 8.37 -10.25
CA TYR A 36 -9.68 9.65 -9.71
C TYR A 36 -10.87 10.42 -9.12
N GLY A 37 -10.66 11.06 -7.96
CA GLY A 37 -11.72 11.77 -7.23
C GLY A 37 -12.60 10.88 -6.34
N ALA A 38 -12.42 9.55 -6.38
CA ALA A 38 -13.02 8.66 -5.39
C ALA A 38 -12.24 8.71 -4.08
N ASP A 39 -12.96 8.60 -2.95
CA ASP A 39 -12.35 8.48 -1.63
C ASP A 39 -11.69 7.11 -1.48
N GLY A 40 -10.36 7.11 -1.38
CA GLY A 40 -9.58 5.93 -1.09
C GLY A 40 -9.33 5.74 0.40
N VAL A 41 -8.93 4.53 0.79
CA VAL A 41 -8.42 4.28 2.13
C VAL A 41 -6.99 4.82 2.22
N PRO A 42 -6.67 5.68 3.21
CA PRO A 42 -5.31 6.15 3.41
C PRO A 42 -4.34 4.99 3.61
N ARG A 43 -3.11 5.11 3.09
CA ARG A 43 -2.02 4.15 3.34
C ARG A 43 -1.59 4.20 4.81
N GLN A 44 -0.98 3.13 5.30
CA GLN A 44 -0.31 3.17 6.60
C GLN A 44 0.85 4.19 6.56
N PRO A 45 1.15 4.87 7.69
CA PRO A 45 2.33 5.70 7.78
C PRO A 45 3.58 4.82 7.65
N GLU A 46 4.45 5.18 6.70
CA GLU A 46 5.71 4.48 6.45
C GLU A 46 6.76 4.85 7.54
N GLY A 47 7.61 3.89 7.91
CA GLY A 47 8.75 4.11 8.79
C GLY A 47 8.41 4.15 10.29
N VAL A 48 7.22 3.67 10.69
CA VAL A 48 6.84 3.58 12.10
C VAL A 48 7.50 2.36 12.73
N VAL A 49 8.48 2.61 13.60
CA VAL A 49 9.18 1.55 14.35
C VAL A 49 8.25 1.00 15.43
N ARG A 50 8.06 -0.33 15.41
CA ARG A 50 7.26 -1.08 16.38
C ARG A 50 8.08 -2.26 16.90
N THR A 51 7.83 -2.66 18.14
CA THR A 51 8.33 -3.94 18.65
C THR A 51 7.66 -5.11 17.92
N PRO A 52 8.25 -6.33 17.90
CA PRO A 52 7.63 -7.48 17.26
C PRO A 52 6.18 -7.75 17.71
N PRO A 53 5.84 -7.71 19.02
CA PRO A 53 4.45 -7.89 19.46
C PRO A 53 3.50 -6.79 18.95
N GLU A 54 3.94 -5.53 18.94
CA GLU A 54 3.14 -4.40 18.42
C GLU A 54 2.91 -4.52 16.92
N THR A 55 3.93 -4.93 16.15
CA THR A 55 3.82 -5.18 14.71
C THR A 55 2.75 -6.24 14.42
N VAL A 56 2.80 -7.36 15.13
CA VAL A 56 1.83 -8.46 14.95
C VAL A 56 0.42 -8.02 15.36
N ALA A 57 0.29 -7.34 16.50
CA ALA A 57 -1.02 -6.87 16.99
C ALA A 57 -1.67 -5.86 16.03
N GLU A 58 -0.91 -4.88 15.53
CA GLU A 58 -1.39 -3.90 14.56
C GLU A 58 -1.80 -4.57 13.24
N ALA A 59 -0.95 -5.46 12.72
CA ALA A 59 -1.28 -6.17 11.49
C ALA A 59 -2.50 -7.08 11.65
N GLN A 60 -2.66 -7.76 12.79
CA GLN A 60 -3.84 -8.58 13.07
C GLN A 60 -5.11 -7.72 13.12
N ALA A 61 -5.08 -6.58 13.82
CA ALA A 61 -6.24 -5.67 13.87
C ALA A 61 -6.66 -5.19 12.46
N LEU A 62 -5.69 -4.96 11.57
CA LEU A 62 -5.96 -4.61 10.17
C LEU A 62 -6.55 -5.77 9.38
N LEU A 63 -6.06 -7.00 9.60
CA LEU A 63 -6.63 -8.19 8.98
C LEU A 63 -8.08 -8.41 9.43
N ASP A 64 -8.35 -8.30 10.72
CA ASP A 64 -9.70 -8.42 11.30
C ASP A 64 -10.66 -7.35 10.73
N ALA A 65 -10.13 -6.15 10.42
CA ALA A 65 -10.87 -5.07 9.77
C ALA A 65 -11.01 -5.23 8.24
N GLY A 66 -10.57 -6.35 7.66
CA GLY A 66 -10.64 -6.59 6.21
C GLY A 66 -9.69 -5.72 5.39
N ARG A 67 -8.55 -5.32 5.98
CA ARG A 67 -7.52 -4.45 5.36
C ARG A 67 -6.17 -5.18 5.17
N PRO A 68 -6.13 -6.27 4.39
CA PRO A 68 -4.92 -7.07 4.19
C PRO A 68 -3.77 -6.30 3.54
N PHE A 69 -4.05 -5.35 2.65
CA PHE A 69 -3.00 -4.51 2.05
C PHE A 69 -2.32 -3.61 3.09
N HIS A 70 -3.08 -3.05 4.04
CA HIS A 70 -2.52 -2.27 5.13
C HIS A 70 -1.73 -3.12 6.11
N ALA A 71 -2.19 -4.34 6.40
CA ALA A 71 -1.41 -5.29 7.21
C ALA A 71 -0.09 -5.66 6.54
N HIS A 72 -0.07 -5.80 5.21
CA HIS A 72 1.15 -5.96 4.43
C HIS A 72 2.12 -4.80 4.63
N GLU A 73 1.64 -3.54 4.56
CA GLU A 73 2.49 -2.36 4.77
C GLU A 73 3.16 -2.37 6.16
N VAL A 74 2.45 -2.80 7.21
CA VAL A 74 3.00 -2.91 8.58
C VAL A 74 4.12 -3.97 8.65
N PHE A 75 3.91 -5.14 8.05
CA PHE A 75 4.95 -6.18 8.03
C PHE A 75 6.14 -5.81 7.13
N GLU A 76 5.90 -5.07 6.04
CA GLU A 76 6.96 -4.58 5.16
C GLU A 76 7.86 -3.57 5.89
N ASP A 77 7.29 -2.68 6.70
CA ASP A 77 8.07 -1.76 7.54
C ASP A 77 8.93 -2.51 8.55
N ALA A 78 8.38 -3.53 9.22
CA ALA A 78 9.15 -4.39 10.12
C ALA A 78 10.27 -5.16 9.37
N TRP A 79 10.02 -5.58 8.13
CA TRP A 79 11.05 -6.21 7.29
C TRP A 79 12.19 -5.25 6.93
N LYS A 80 11.86 -3.98 6.61
CA LYS A 80 12.85 -2.97 6.22
C LYS A 80 13.66 -2.43 7.40
N SER A 81 13.05 -2.33 8.58
CA SER A 81 13.64 -1.70 9.77
C SER A 81 14.14 -2.68 10.83
N GLY A 82 13.66 -3.93 10.84
CA GLY A 82 14.00 -4.94 11.83
C GLY A 82 15.38 -5.59 11.65
N PRO A 83 15.83 -6.37 12.65
CA PRO A 83 17.12 -7.04 12.61
C PRO A 83 17.17 -8.11 11.52
N ASP A 84 18.37 -8.36 10.96
CA ASP A 84 18.57 -9.29 9.85
C ASP A 84 18.06 -10.71 10.12
N ILE A 85 18.17 -11.18 11.37
CA ILE A 85 17.73 -12.52 11.79
C ILE A 85 16.21 -12.73 11.64
N GLU A 86 15.43 -11.65 11.65
CA GLU A 86 13.96 -11.70 11.54
C GLU A 86 13.46 -11.40 10.12
N ARG A 87 14.33 -10.99 9.19
CA ARG A 87 13.91 -10.53 7.86
C ARG A 87 13.06 -11.54 7.10
N THR A 88 13.41 -12.82 7.16
CA THR A 88 12.65 -13.89 6.48
C THR A 88 11.24 -14.02 7.04
N LEU A 89 11.07 -13.89 8.36
CA LEU A 89 9.77 -13.91 9.02
C LEU A 89 8.90 -12.74 8.52
N TRP A 90 9.42 -11.52 8.64
CA TRP A 90 8.67 -10.32 8.26
C TRP A 90 8.32 -10.29 6.76
N ARG A 91 9.27 -10.69 5.89
CA ARG A 91 8.99 -10.84 4.46
C ARG A 91 7.90 -11.88 4.21
N GLY A 92 7.93 -13.03 4.88
CA GLY A 92 6.92 -14.08 4.75
C GLY A 92 5.53 -13.60 5.14
N LEU A 93 5.40 -12.92 6.29
CA LEU A 93 4.15 -12.35 6.77
C LEU A 93 3.62 -11.25 5.85
N ALA A 94 4.49 -10.37 5.34
CA ALA A 94 4.12 -9.37 4.36
C ALA A 94 3.56 -10.01 3.08
N GLN A 95 4.20 -11.06 2.56
CA GLN A 95 3.71 -11.78 1.38
C GLN A 95 2.39 -12.51 1.62
N LEU A 96 2.21 -13.12 2.80
CA LEU A 96 0.94 -13.75 3.18
C LEU A 96 -0.19 -12.71 3.20
N ALA A 97 0.03 -11.57 3.86
CA ALA A 97 -0.98 -10.52 3.97
C ALA A 97 -1.40 -9.96 2.60
N VAL A 98 -0.45 -9.65 1.71
CA VAL A 98 -0.81 -9.19 0.36
C VAL A 98 -1.44 -10.31 -0.49
N GLY A 99 -1.07 -11.57 -0.25
CA GLY A 99 -1.71 -12.73 -0.87
C GLY A 99 -3.22 -12.82 -0.62
N LEU A 100 -3.70 -12.33 0.53
CA LEU A 100 -5.14 -12.28 0.88
C LEU A 100 -5.93 -11.23 0.09
N THR A 101 -5.29 -10.45 -0.77
CA THR A 101 -5.97 -9.47 -1.65
C THR A 101 -6.50 -10.09 -2.95
N HIS A 102 -6.20 -11.37 -3.22
CA HIS A 102 -6.57 -12.12 -4.43
C HIS A 102 -7.70 -13.12 -4.18
#